data_AF-E1SUZ2-F1
#
_entry.id   AF-E1SUZ2-F1
#
_cell.length_a   1.000
_cell.length_b   1.000
_cell.length_c   1.000
_cell.angle_alpha   90.00
_cell.angle_beta   90.00
_cell.angle_gamma   90.00
#
_symmetry.space_group_name_H-M   'P 1'
#
loop_
_entity.id
_entity.type
_entity.pdbx_description
1 polymer ?
#
loop_
_entity_poly.entity_id
_entity_poly.type
_entity_poly.pdbx_seq_one_letter_code
_entity_poly.pdbx_strand_id
1 'polypeptide(L)'
;MVPTNNKNEWMESMMKYRTPTQWLFALSLMCFSSVTLAQEKGQLDAFHAGMGMSCTDCHGDAQPRQAVPMTKCLECHDTKALAKSTEDTLPTNPHDNRHFSTETNCNYCHHQHQESENYCLGCHLRYEFVVP
;
A
#
# COMPACT_ATOMS: atom_id res chain seq x y z
N MET A 1 -28.59 -60.19 4.36
CA MET A 1 -29.40 -59.39 5.29
C MET A 1 -28.62 -58.13 5.61
N VAL A 2 -29.08 -56.98 5.11
CA VAL A 2 -28.44 -55.67 5.30
C VAL A 2 -29.12 -55.00 6.50
N PRO A 3 -28.39 -54.54 7.54
CA PRO A 3 -28.98 -53.75 8.60
C PRO A 3 -29.19 -52.31 8.13
N THR A 4 -30.39 -51.78 8.31
CA THR A 4 -30.76 -50.39 8.02
C THR A 4 -30.08 -49.44 9.00
N ASN A 5 -29.13 -48.62 8.53
CA ASN A 5 -28.52 -47.53 9.30
C ASN A 5 -29.53 -46.38 9.42
N ASN A 6 -30.18 -46.28 10.58
CA ASN A 6 -31.13 -45.23 10.90
C ASN A 6 -30.36 -43.91 11.16
N LYS A 7 -30.38 -42.99 10.18
CA LYS A 7 -29.70 -41.68 10.24
C LYS A 7 -30.14 -40.80 11.44
N ASN A 8 -31.20 -41.18 12.14
CA ASN A 8 -31.79 -40.38 13.20
C ASN A 8 -31.08 -40.55 14.55
N GLU A 9 -30.37 -41.67 14.76
CA GLU A 9 -29.73 -41.97 16.06
C GLU A 9 -28.52 -41.06 16.36
N TRP A 10 -27.77 -40.69 15.33
CA TRP A 10 -26.61 -39.81 15.45
C TRP A 10 -27.04 -38.37 15.79
N MET A 11 -28.12 -37.89 15.16
CA MET A 11 -28.65 -36.55 15.40
C MET A 11 -29.22 -36.40 16.82
N GLU A 12 -29.92 -37.42 17.32
CA GLU A 12 -30.45 -37.40 18.69
C GLU A 12 -29.34 -37.44 19.74
N SER A 13 -28.27 -38.21 19.49
CA SER A 13 -27.10 -38.25 20.39
C SER A 13 -26.42 -36.88 20.48
N MET A 14 -26.30 -36.14 19.36
CA MET A 14 -25.66 -34.82 19.36
C MET A 14 -26.49 -33.71 20.03
N MET A 15 -27.81 -33.89 20.15
CA MET A 15 -28.68 -32.95 20.87
C MET A 15 -28.72 -33.21 22.38
N LYS A 16 -28.51 -34.45 22.81
CA LYS A 16 -28.64 -34.86 24.22
C LYS A 16 -27.56 -34.30 25.16
N TYR A 17 -26.39 -33.94 24.62
CA TYR A 17 -25.24 -33.45 25.39
C TYR A 17 -25.00 -31.93 25.29
N ARG A 18 -25.92 -31.19 24.65
CA ARG A 18 -25.79 -29.75 24.45
C ARG A 18 -26.55 -28.99 25.54
N THR A 19 -25.82 -28.44 26.50
CA THR A 19 -26.38 -27.57 27.55
C THR A 19 -26.88 -26.25 26.93
N PRO A 20 -27.95 -25.61 27.46
CA PRO A 20 -28.52 -24.38 26.88
C PRO A 20 -27.52 -23.21 26.81
N THR A 21 -26.50 -23.23 27.65
CA THR A 21 -25.35 -22.30 27.64
C THR A 21 -24.49 -22.41 26.37
N GLN A 22 -24.44 -23.58 25.71
CA GLN A 22 -23.63 -23.81 24.50
C GLN A 22 -24.27 -23.22 23.24
N TRP A 23 -25.59 -22.95 23.25
CA TRP A 23 -26.27 -22.26 22.16
C TRP A 23 -26.10 -20.74 22.23
N LEU A 24 -26.00 -20.19 23.44
CA LEU A 24 -25.74 -18.76 23.67
C LEU A 24 -24.31 -18.35 23.26
N PHE A 25 -23.33 -19.24 23.41
CA PHE A 25 -21.95 -18.96 22.97
C PHE A 25 -21.80 -18.95 21.44
N ALA A 26 -22.51 -19.82 20.72
CA ALA A 26 -22.40 -19.93 19.26
C ALA A 26 -22.98 -18.70 18.52
N LEU A 27 -23.98 -18.02 19.10
CA LEU A 27 -24.58 -16.82 18.49
C LEU A 27 -23.74 -15.55 18.71
N SER A 28 -22.91 -15.51 19.75
CA SER A 28 -22.06 -14.34 20.06
C SER A 28 -20.83 -14.22 19.14
N LEU A 29 -20.45 -15.30 18.44
CA LEU A 29 -19.22 -15.38 17.64
C LEU A 29 -19.40 -14.97 16.17
N MET A 30 -20.57 -14.45 15.76
CA MET A 30 -20.87 -14.05 14.37
C MET A 30 -20.82 -12.54 14.10
N CYS A 31 -20.52 -11.69 15.09
CA CYS A 31 -20.52 -10.23 14.91
C CYS A 31 -19.14 -9.57 14.87
N PHE A 32 -18.04 -10.31 14.99
CA PHE A 32 -16.70 -9.77 14.71
C PHE A 32 -16.29 -10.10 13.27
N SER A 33 -17.05 -9.59 12.30
CA SER A 33 -16.54 -9.42 10.94
C SER A 33 -15.45 -8.35 11.03
N SER A 34 -14.20 -8.77 11.00
CA SER A 34 -13.04 -7.87 11.01
C SER A 34 -13.23 -6.78 9.96
N VAL A 35 -13.33 -5.53 10.39
CA VAL A 35 -13.17 -4.37 9.50
C VAL A 35 -11.70 -4.38 9.10
N THR A 36 -11.38 -4.94 7.93
CA THR A 36 -10.07 -4.73 7.32
C THR A 36 -10.04 -3.28 6.85
N LEU A 37 -9.50 -2.39 7.68
CA LEU A 37 -9.03 -1.10 7.20
C LEU A 37 -7.84 -1.39 6.28
N ALA A 38 -8.10 -1.48 4.97
CA ALA A 38 -7.04 -1.39 3.98
C ALA A 38 -6.38 -0.03 4.20
N GLN A 39 -5.12 -0.03 4.64
CA GLN A 39 -4.31 1.18 4.69
C GLN A 39 -4.05 1.56 3.23
N GLU A 40 -4.86 2.46 2.67
CA GLU A 40 -4.53 3.08 1.39
C GLU A 40 -3.16 3.72 1.56
N LYS A 41 -2.17 3.22 0.82
CA LYS A 41 -0.93 3.97 0.61
C LYS A 41 -1.37 5.25 -0.10
N GLY A 42 -1.35 6.37 0.61
CA GLY A 42 -1.82 7.64 0.08
C GLY A 42 -1.07 7.95 -1.20
N GLN A 43 -1.80 8.29 -2.26
CA GLN A 43 -1.20 8.72 -3.52
C GLN A 43 -0.39 10.01 -3.28
N LEU A 44 0.72 10.16 -4.01
CA LEU A 44 1.64 11.26 -3.79
C LEU A 44 1.01 12.62 -4.16
N ASP A 45 0.06 12.66 -5.09
CA ASP A 45 -0.76 13.85 -5.35
C ASP A 45 -1.62 14.25 -4.14
N ALA A 46 -2.28 13.29 -3.49
CA ALA A 46 -3.08 13.51 -2.30
C ALA A 46 -2.22 13.97 -1.12
N PHE A 47 -0.99 13.47 -1.01
CA PHE A 47 -0.02 13.95 -0.03
C PHE A 47 0.30 15.45 -0.23
N HIS A 48 0.63 15.86 -1.46
CA HIS A 48 0.88 17.27 -1.76
C HIS A 48 -0.36 18.14 -1.62
N ALA A 49 -1.54 17.65 -2.03
CA ALA A 49 -2.80 18.34 -1.82
C ALA A 49 -3.11 18.54 -0.32
N GLY A 50 -2.81 17.54 0.51
CA GLY A 50 -2.90 17.63 1.97
C GLY A 50 -1.97 18.67 2.59
N MET A 51 -0.89 19.04 1.90
CA MET A 51 0.01 20.14 2.27
C MET A 51 -0.47 21.51 1.75
N GLY A 52 -1.66 21.59 1.13
CA GLY A 52 -2.24 22.82 0.61
C GLY A 52 -1.86 23.14 -0.84
N MET A 53 -1.21 22.20 -1.55
CA MET A 53 -0.93 22.38 -2.98
C MET A 53 -2.19 22.14 -3.83
N SER A 54 -2.22 22.82 -4.95
CA SER A 54 -3.26 22.79 -5.96
C SER A 54 -2.75 22.14 -7.24
N CYS A 55 -3.66 21.75 -8.14
CA CYS A 55 -3.28 21.15 -9.42
C CYS A 55 -2.40 22.08 -10.28
N THR A 56 -2.60 23.39 -10.16
CA THR A 56 -1.83 24.42 -10.89
C THR A 56 -0.40 24.51 -10.40
N ASP A 57 -0.13 24.12 -9.15
CA ASP A 57 1.23 24.13 -8.60
C ASP A 57 2.13 23.09 -9.28
N CYS A 58 1.57 22.08 -9.95
CA CYS A 58 2.35 21.12 -10.74
C CYS A 58 2.12 21.30 -12.25
N HIS A 59 0.88 21.46 -12.69
CA HIS A 59 0.53 21.48 -14.12
C HIS A 59 0.45 22.87 -14.75
N GLY A 60 0.46 23.94 -13.95
CA GLY A 60 0.07 25.27 -14.41
C GLY A 60 -1.37 25.31 -14.91
N ASP A 61 -1.67 26.28 -15.77
CA ASP A 61 -3.04 26.54 -16.26
C ASP A 61 -3.40 25.78 -17.55
N ALA A 62 -2.45 25.04 -18.13
CA ALA A 62 -2.62 24.40 -19.43
C ALA A 62 -3.65 23.26 -19.38
N GLN A 63 -4.53 23.20 -20.39
CA GLN A 63 -5.51 22.14 -20.59
C GLN A 63 -5.46 21.62 -22.04
N PRO A 64 -5.46 20.28 -22.25
CA PRO A 64 -5.48 19.24 -21.23
C PRO A 64 -4.15 19.14 -20.49
N ARG A 65 -4.21 18.83 -19.18
CA ARG A 65 -3.01 18.63 -18.35
C ARG A 65 -2.12 17.54 -18.95
N GLN A 66 -0.82 17.82 -19.00
CA GLN A 66 0.20 16.90 -19.48
C GLN A 66 1.01 16.34 -18.30
N ALA A 67 1.78 15.28 -18.58
CA ALA A 67 2.76 14.74 -17.63
C ALA A 67 3.75 15.84 -17.19
N VAL A 68 4.02 15.89 -15.90
CA VAL A 68 4.86 16.92 -15.29
C VAL A 68 6.33 16.51 -15.42
N PRO A 69 7.21 17.36 -15.96
CA PRO A 69 8.64 17.06 -16.01
C PRO A 69 9.26 17.16 -14.60
N MET A 70 10.35 16.42 -14.37
CA MET A 70 11.13 16.47 -13.13
C MET A 70 11.46 17.90 -12.69
N THR A 71 11.73 18.80 -13.63
CA THR A 71 12.06 20.20 -13.34
C THR A 71 11.04 20.89 -12.47
N LYS A 72 9.77 20.46 -12.50
CA LYS A 72 8.73 20.99 -11.64
C LYS A 72 8.90 20.58 -10.18
N CYS A 73 9.33 19.34 -9.93
CA CYS A 73 9.70 18.86 -8.60
C CYS A 73 10.86 19.68 -8.02
N LEU A 74 11.81 20.06 -8.89
CA LEU A 74 13.01 20.81 -8.51
C LEU A 74 12.74 22.25 -8.11
N GLU A 75 11.55 22.79 -8.38
CA GLU A 75 11.15 24.11 -7.87
C GLU A 75 11.02 24.11 -6.33
N CYS A 76 10.86 22.94 -5.71
CA CYS A 76 10.72 22.80 -4.25
C CYS A 76 11.71 21.80 -3.63
N HIS A 77 12.16 20.79 -4.39
CA HIS A 77 13.05 19.74 -3.91
C HIS A 77 14.43 19.84 -4.55
N ASP A 78 15.45 20.16 -3.76
CA ASP A 78 16.84 20.15 -4.20
C ASP A 78 17.43 18.73 -4.18
N THR A 79 18.04 18.31 -5.29
CA THR A 79 18.56 16.93 -5.45
C THR A 79 19.66 16.60 -4.46
N LYS A 80 20.55 17.55 -4.17
CA LYS A 80 21.66 17.34 -3.23
C LYS A 80 21.17 17.31 -1.78
N ALA A 81 20.20 18.15 -1.45
CA ALA A 81 19.56 18.13 -0.15
C ALA A 81 18.83 16.80 0.09
N LEU A 82 18.10 16.30 -0.93
CA LEU A 82 17.47 14.98 -0.88
C LEU A 82 18.49 13.86 -0.69
N ALA A 83 19.53 13.82 -1.53
CA ALA A 83 20.63 12.87 -1.41
C ALA A 83 21.22 12.86 0.00
N LYS A 84 21.50 14.03 0.56
CA LYS A 84 22.00 14.14 1.93
C LYS A 84 20.99 13.63 2.96
N SER A 85 19.71 13.98 2.82
CA SER A 85 18.66 13.55 3.76
C SER A 85 18.42 12.04 3.76
N THR A 86 18.77 11.35 2.66
CA THR A 86 18.62 9.90 2.51
C THR A 86 19.95 9.16 2.53
N GLU A 87 21.03 9.78 3.03
CA GLU A 87 22.39 9.21 3.01
C GLU A 87 22.50 7.87 3.77
N ASP A 88 21.71 7.69 4.82
CA ASP A 88 21.67 6.47 5.63
C ASP A 88 20.74 5.38 5.06
N THR A 89 20.16 5.58 3.88
CA THR A 89 19.29 4.57 3.26
C THR A 89 20.11 3.37 2.83
N LEU A 90 19.69 2.18 3.27
CA LEU A 90 20.32 0.91 2.94
C LEU A 90 19.52 0.18 1.85
N PRO A 91 20.18 -0.61 0.99
CA PRO A 91 21.63 -0.91 0.98
C PRO A 91 22.49 0.16 0.29
N THR A 92 21.87 1.15 -0.34
CA THR A 92 22.54 2.32 -0.93
C THR A 92 21.56 3.49 -0.92
N ASN A 93 22.09 4.70 -0.98
CA ASN A 93 21.27 5.90 -1.15
C ASN A 93 20.56 5.89 -2.53
N PRO A 94 19.22 5.86 -2.60
CA PRO A 94 18.50 5.86 -3.88
C PRO A 94 18.61 7.22 -4.59
N HIS A 95 18.78 8.31 -3.84
CA HIS A 95 18.91 9.68 -4.36
C HIS A 95 20.37 10.10 -4.60
N ASP A 96 21.34 9.20 -4.41
CA ASP A 96 22.71 9.34 -4.93
C ASP A 96 23.22 7.97 -5.37
N ASN A 97 22.79 7.58 -6.57
CA ASN A 97 23.05 6.25 -7.11
C ASN A 97 24.18 6.25 -8.15
N ARG A 98 24.68 5.07 -8.47
CA ARG A 98 25.82 4.90 -9.39
C ARG A 98 25.53 5.26 -10.85
N HIS A 99 24.27 5.33 -11.26
CA HIS A 99 23.90 5.55 -12.66
C HIS A 99 23.76 7.03 -13.01
N PHE A 100 23.16 7.80 -12.10
CA PHE A 100 22.81 9.20 -12.34
C PHE A 100 23.21 10.14 -11.21
N SER A 101 23.92 9.65 -10.19
CA SER A 101 24.21 10.38 -8.95
C SER A 101 22.90 10.98 -8.40
N THR A 102 22.87 12.29 -8.18
CA THR A 102 21.71 13.02 -7.65
C THR A 102 20.62 13.35 -8.68
N GLU A 103 20.85 13.06 -9.96
CA GLU A 103 20.03 13.58 -11.06
C GLU A 103 19.14 12.52 -11.73
N THR A 104 18.80 11.43 -11.02
CA THR A 104 17.79 10.47 -11.51
C THR A 104 16.44 11.17 -11.66
N ASN A 105 15.75 10.91 -12.77
CA ASN A 105 14.42 11.45 -12.99
C ASN A 105 13.44 10.97 -11.91
N CYS A 106 12.87 11.91 -11.14
CA CYS A 106 11.93 11.62 -10.06
C CYS A 106 10.76 10.73 -10.50
N ASN A 107 10.27 10.93 -11.72
CA ASN A 107 9.10 10.23 -12.26
C ASN A 107 9.35 8.75 -12.57
N TYR A 108 10.59 8.26 -12.49
CA TYR A 108 10.86 6.83 -12.62
C TYR A 108 10.41 6.04 -11.41
N CYS A 109 10.32 6.67 -10.24
CA CYS A 109 9.89 6.01 -9.01
C CYS A 109 8.62 6.65 -8.44
N HIS A 110 8.61 7.98 -8.36
CA HIS A 110 7.55 8.73 -7.71
C HIS A 110 6.42 9.03 -8.68
N HIS A 111 5.29 8.36 -8.50
CA HIS A 111 4.11 8.54 -9.33
C HIS A 111 3.05 9.32 -8.57
N GLN A 112 2.57 10.42 -9.17
CA GLN A 112 1.68 11.34 -8.47
C GLN A 112 0.26 10.77 -8.37
N HIS A 113 -0.28 10.30 -9.48
CA HIS A 113 -1.69 9.89 -9.61
C HIS A 113 -1.89 8.36 -9.60
N GLN A 114 -0.90 7.60 -9.14
CA GLN A 114 -0.95 6.14 -9.00
C GLN A 114 0.08 5.68 -7.96
N GLU A 115 0.12 4.39 -7.62
CA GLU A 115 1.12 3.85 -6.70
C GLU A 115 2.53 4.05 -7.27
N SER A 116 3.43 4.62 -6.46
CA SER A 116 4.86 4.75 -6.77
C SER A 116 5.54 3.39 -6.85
N GLU A 117 6.56 3.29 -7.69
CA GLU A 117 7.31 2.06 -7.91
C GLU A 117 8.79 2.22 -7.56
N ASN A 118 9.44 1.11 -7.23
CA ASN A 118 10.88 1.09 -7.03
C ASN A 118 11.58 0.69 -8.34
N TYR A 119 11.99 1.69 -9.11
CA TYR A 119 12.68 1.51 -10.38
C TYR A 119 13.95 0.65 -10.27
N CYS A 120 14.61 0.65 -9.10
CA CYS A 120 15.83 -0.13 -8.89
C CYS A 120 15.56 -1.64 -8.95
N LEU A 121 14.36 -2.11 -8.58
CA LEU A 121 14.04 -3.53 -8.51
C LEU A 121 14.11 -4.24 -9.88
N GLY A 122 14.00 -3.50 -10.99
CA GLY A 122 14.16 -4.08 -12.33
C GLY A 122 15.54 -4.73 -12.56
N CYS A 123 16.57 -4.21 -11.88
CA CYS A 123 17.96 -4.70 -12.01
C CYS A 123 18.54 -5.18 -10.67
N HIS A 124 18.12 -4.57 -9.56
CA HIS A 124 18.62 -4.84 -8.21
C HIS A 124 17.55 -5.53 -7.38
N LEU A 125 17.37 -6.84 -7.60
CA LEU A 125 16.31 -7.68 -7.03
C LEU A 125 16.26 -7.75 -5.49
N ARG A 126 17.22 -7.15 -4.78
CA ARG A 126 17.31 -7.14 -3.31
C ARG A 126 17.17 -5.74 -2.71
N TYR A 127 16.94 -4.73 -3.54
CA TYR A 127 16.84 -3.34 -3.09
C TYR A 127 15.38 -3.06 -2.76
N GLU A 128 14.94 -3.43 -1.57
CA GLU A 128 13.56 -3.29 -1.10
C GLU A 128 13.28 -1.87 -0.58
N PHE A 129 13.53 -0.85 -1.41
CA PHE A 129 13.20 0.53 -1.05
C PHE A 129 11.69 0.74 -1.02
N VAL A 130 11.24 1.49 -0.02
CA VAL A 130 9.87 2.02 0.06
C VAL A 130 9.86 3.37 -0.64
N VAL A 131 9.10 3.48 -1.73
CA VAL A 131 8.93 4.71 -2.48
C VAL A 131 7.58 5.34 -2.09
N PRO A 132 7.57 6.59 -1.59
CA PRO A 132 6.35 7.32 -1.29
C PRO A 132 5.59 7.73 -2.56
#